data_AF-A0A345YJC2-F1
#
_entry.id   AF-A0A345YJC2-F1
#
_cell.length_a   1.000
_cell.length_b   1.000
_cell.length_c   1.000
_cell.angle_alpha   90.00
_cell.angle_beta   90.00
_cell.angle_gamma   90.00
#
_symmetry.space_group_name_H-M   'P 1'
#
loop_
_entity.id
_entity.type
_entity.pdbx_description
1 polymer ?
#
loop_
_entity_poly.entity_id
_entity_poly.type
_entity_poly.pdbx_seq_one_letter_code
_entity_poly.pdbx_strand_id
1 'polypeptide(L)'
;MSTRSTRREVRNPVLALPAAQRLQEAPQDTRDLLRNLLLDLKKDAAERASECWRKHKAPMAVYWKAVSVYAGHIARVLKTPN
;
A
#
# COMPACT_ATOMS: atom_id res chain seq x y z
N MET A 1 -16.95 11.75 15.19
CA MET A 1 -15.67 11.35 14.56
C MET A 1 -14.96 12.60 14.08
N SER A 2 -13.71 12.84 14.49
CA SER A 2 -12.97 14.09 14.19
C SER A 2 -12.62 14.21 12.69
N THR A 3 -12.74 15.42 12.14
CA THR A 3 -12.38 15.84 10.77
C THR A 3 -10.95 15.49 10.35
N ARG A 4 -10.08 15.11 11.30
CA ARG A 4 -8.70 14.66 11.05
C ARG A 4 -8.62 13.22 10.49
N SER A 5 -9.47 12.29 10.94
CA SER A 5 -9.37 10.87 10.55
C SER A 5 -9.91 10.55 9.15
N THR A 6 -10.59 11.52 8.52
CA THR A 6 -11.13 11.41 7.16
C THR A 6 -10.15 11.87 6.07
N ARG A 7 -9.07 12.58 6.42
CA ARG A 7 -8.07 13.06 5.45
C ARG A 7 -7.38 11.87 4.76
N ARG A 8 -7.27 11.91 3.43
CA ARG A 8 -6.67 10.84 2.59
C ARG A 8 -5.24 10.49 3.01
N GLU A 9 -4.51 11.49 3.46
CA GLU A 9 -3.09 11.44 3.86
C GLU A 9 -2.91 10.87 5.27
N VAL A 10 -3.90 11.07 6.16
CA VAL A 10 -3.95 10.38 7.46
C VAL A 10 -4.26 8.89 7.25
N ARG A 11 -5.05 8.56 6.22
CA ARG A 11 -5.36 7.17 5.87
C ARG A 11 -4.28 6.51 5.01
N ASN A 12 -3.48 7.30 4.30
CA ASN A 12 -2.37 6.85 3.48
C ASN A 12 -1.14 7.75 3.70
N PRO A 13 -0.27 7.44 4.68
CA PRO A 13 0.92 8.24 4.97
C PRO A 13 1.90 8.35 3.80
N VAL A 14 1.83 7.46 2.79
CA VAL A 14 2.70 7.54 1.60
C VAL A 14 2.41 8.81 0.80
N LEU A 15 1.17 9.32 0.81
CA LEU A 15 0.82 10.57 0.11
C LEU A 15 1.56 11.80 0.66
N ALA A 16 2.00 11.76 1.92
CA ALA A 16 2.73 12.87 2.54
C ALA A 16 4.24 12.85 2.19
N LEU A 17 4.74 11.81 1.51
CA LEU A 17 6.15 11.73 1.14
C LEU A 17 6.41 12.54 -0.14
N PRO A 18 7.42 13.44 -0.18
CA PRO A 18 7.78 14.15 -1.40
C PRO A 18 8.09 13.21 -2.57
N ALA A 19 8.68 12.04 -2.28
CA ALA A 19 8.97 11.03 -3.30
C ALA A 19 7.71 10.42 -3.95
N ALA A 20 6.54 10.49 -3.28
CA ALA A 20 5.29 10.00 -3.85
C ALA A 20 4.81 10.86 -5.04
N GLN A 21 5.18 12.15 -5.07
CA GLN A 21 4.88 13.05 -6.20
C GLN A 21 5.59 12.57 -7.48
N ARG A 22 6.85 12.13 -7.37
CA ARG A 22 7.62 11.60 -8.50
C ARG A 22 6.98 10.36 -9.14
N LEU A 23 6.28 9.55 -8.35
CA LEU A 23 5.55 8.39 -8.88
C LEU A 23 4.34 8.81 -9.73
N GLN A 24 3.77 9.99 -9.50
CA GLN A 24 2.67 10.52 -10.31
C GLN A 24 3.16 11.12 -11.63
N GLU A 25 4.40 11.61 -11.66
CA GLU A 25 5.09 12.17 -12.84
C GLU A 25 5.56 11.09 -13.83
N ALA A 26 5.64 9.82 -13.39
CA ALA A 26 6.03 8.71 -14.24
C ALA A 26 5.02 8.50 -15.40
N PRO A 27 5.48 7.98 -16.57
CA PRO A 27 4.59 7.62 -17.67
C PRO A 27 3.45 6.69 -17.23
N GLN A 28 2.28 6.84 -17.84
CA GLN A 28 1.08 6.09 -17.46
C GLN A 28 1.31 4.57 -17.47
N ASP A 29 1.94 4.04 -18.52
CA ASP A 29 2.23 2.60 -18.63
C ASP A 29 3.11 2.09 -17.49
N THR A 30 4.11 2.89 -17.08
CA THR A 30 4.97 2.57 -15.94
C THR A 30 4.18 2.56 -14.63
N ARG A 31 3.29 3.54 -14.45
CA ARG A 31 2.42 3.63 -13.28
C ARG A 31 1.47 2.45 -13.21
N ASP A 32 0.89 2.05 -14.32
CA ASP A 32 -0.06 0.93 -14.41
C ASP A 32 0.64 -0.40 -14.15
N LEU A 33 1.79 -0.63 -14.77
CA LEU A 33 2.62 -1.82 -14.53
C LEU A 33 2.99 -1.95 -13.05
N LEU A 34 3.55 -0.89 -12.46
CA LEU A 34 3.96 -0.89 -11.06
C LEU A 34 2.75 -1.04 -10.13
N ARG A 35 1.63 -0.40 -10.45
CA ARG A 35 0.39 -0.51 -9.68
C ARG A 35 -0.13 -1.95 -9.66
N ASN A 36 -0.13 -2.63 -10.79
CA ASN A 36 -0.56 -4.03 -10.88
C ASN A 36 0.33 -4.94 -10.02
N LEU A 37 1.65 -4.81 -10.16
CA LEU A 37 2.60 -5.54 -9.33
C LEU A 37 2.37 -5.32 -7.82
N LEU A 38 2.14 -4.07 -7.40
CA LEU A 38 1.88 -3.74 -6.00
C LEU A 38 0.54 -4.30 -5.49
N LEU A 39 -0.47 -4.42 -6.36
CA LEU A 39 -1.75 -5.04 -6.00
C LEU A 39 -1.60 -6.56 -5.83
N ASP A 40 -0.79 -7.20 -6.67
CA ASP A 40 -0.46 -8.62 -6.53
C ASP A 40 0.34 -8.88 -5.24
N LEU A 41 1.37 -8.07 -4.99
CA LEU A 41 2.14 -8.14 -3.74
C LEU A 41 1.26 -7.93 -2.51
N LYS A 42 0.31 -6.98 -2.57
CA LYS A 42 -0.65 -6.75 -1.49
C LYS A 42 -1.45 -8.03 -1.20
N LYS A 43 -1.91 -8.74 -2.24
CA LYS A 43 -2.72 -9.96 -2.11
C LYS A 43 -1.88 -11.10 -1.52
N ASP A 44 -0.73 -11.40 -2.09
CA ASP A 44 0.18 -12.45 -1.60
C ASP A 44 0.58 -12.18 -0.13
N ALA A 45 0.97 -10.95 0.21
CA ALA A 45 1.32 -10.59 1.58
C ALA A 45 0.14 -10.74 2.57
N ALA A 46 -1.10 -10.46 2.14
CA ALA A 46 -2.29 -10.66 2.98
C ALA A 46 -2.56 -12.15 3.25
N GLU A 47 -2.35 -13.00 2.25
CA GLU A 47 -2.48 -14.46 2.37
C GLU A 47 -1.41 -15.03 3.32
N ARG A 48 -0.15 -14.61 3.15
CA ARG A 48 0.96 -14.99 4.05
C ARG A 48 0.74 -14.53 5.49
N ALA A 49 0.20 -13.32 5.70
CA ALA A 49 -0.13 -12.83 7.04
C ALA A 49 -1.19 -13.74 7.69
N SER A 50 -2.24 -14.10 6.95
CA SER A 50 -3.30 -14.99 7.40
C SER A 50 -2.78 -16.39 7.75
N GLU A 51 -1.87 -16.92 6.93
CA GLU A 51 -1.20 -18.19 7.20
C GLU A 51 -0.33 -18.13 8.46
N CYS A 52 0.43 -17.04 8.65
CA CYS A 52 1.25 -16.84 9.84
C CYS A 52 0.39 -16.77 11.11
N TRP A 53 -0.77 -16.10 11.05
CA TRP A 53 -1.73 -16.11 12.16
C TRP A 53 -2.20 -17.53 12.49
N ARG A 54 -2.61 -18.31 11.47
CA ARG A 54 -3.03 -19.72 11.64
C ARG A 54 -1.93 -20.60 12.23
N LYS A 55 -0.67 -20.30 11.94
CA LYS A 55 0.51 -21.02 12.44
C LYS A 55 1.07 -20.44 13.75
N HIS A 56 0.36 -19.52 14.41
CA HIS A 56 0.79 -18.85 15.64
C HIS A 56 2.13 -18.10 15.53
N LYS A 57 2.47 -17.59 14.33
CA LYS A 57 3.67 -16.80 14.05
C LYS A 57 3.35 -15.30 14.04
N ALA A 58 2.95 -14.77 15.20
CA ALA A 58 2.45 -13.40 15.32
C ALA A 58 3.39 -12.31 14.76
N PRO A 59 4.71 -12.29 15.05
CA PRO A 59 5.60 -11.26 14.50
C PRO A 59 5.65 -11.26 12.96
N MET A 60 5.71 -12.46 12.35
CA MET A 60 5.69 -12.59 10.90
C MET A 60 4.34 -12.21 10.29
N ALA A 61 3.24 -12.50 11.00
CA ALA A 61 1.92 -12.11 10.57
C ALA A 61 1.77 -10.58 10.51
N VAL A 62 2.29 -9.88 11.53
CA VAL A 62 2.32 -8.41 11.55
C VAL A 62 3.22 -7.85 10.44
N TYR A 63 4.41 -8.42 10.24
CA TYR A 63 5.30 -8.04 9.14
C TYR A 63 4.61 -8.12 7.79
N TRP A 64 4.04 -9.29 7.45
CA TRP A 64 3.34 -9.48 6.19
C TRP A 64 2.10 -8.59 6.06
N LYS A 65 1.41 -8.32 7.18
CA LYS A 65 0.29 -7.39 7.18
C LYS A 65 0.74 -5.96 6.86
N ALA A 66 1.86 -5.51 7.43
CA ALA A 66 2.44 -4.20 7.13
C ALA A 66 2.83 -4.09 5.65
N VAL A 67 3.48 -5.12 5.09
CA VAL A 67 3.81 -5.19 3.65
C VAL A 67 2.56 -5.03 2.80
N SER A 68 1.50 -5.79 3.09
CA SER A 68 0.22 -5.71 2.37
C SER A 68 -0.39 -4.31 2.41
N VAL A 69 -0.37 -3.67 3.58
CA VAL A 69 -0.90 -2.30 3.76
C VAL A 69 -0.09 -1.30 2.94
N TYR A 70 1.24 -1.28 3.07
CA TYR A 70 2.08 -0.32 2.36
C TYR A 70 2.08 -0.52 0.85
N ALA A 71 2.05 -1.77 0.35
CA ALA A 71 1.88 -2.05 -1.07
C ALA A 71 0.56 -1.45 -1.60
N GLY A 72 -0.55 -1.64 -0.86
CA GLY A 72 -1.84 -1.05 -1.19
C GLY A 72 -1.88 0.48 -1.06
N HIS A 73 -1.03 1.07 -0.23
CA HIS A 73 -0.89 2.52 -0.08
C HIS A 73 -0.17 3.12 -1.28
N ILE A 74 0.97 2.55 -1.67
CA ILE A 74 1.74 2.98 -2.85
C ILE A 74 0.90 2.79 -4.12
N ALA A 75 0.21 1.65 -4.27
CA ALA A 75 -0.67 1.42 -5.42
C ALA A 75 -1.71 2.53 -5.58
N ARG A 76 -2.29 3.04 -4.47
CA ARG A 76 -3.28 4.14 -4.52
C ARG A 76 -2.68 5.48 -4.95
N VAL A 77 -1.41 5.73 -4.66
CA VAL A 77 -0.70 6.91 -5.18
C VAL A 77 -0.69 6.88 -6.70
N LEU A 78 -0.35 5.72 -7.28
CA LEU A 78 -0.26 5.52 -8.73
C LEU A 78 -1.60 5.65 -9.48
N LYS A 79 -2.75 5.50 -8.80
CA LYS A 79 -4.09 5.62 -9.42
C LYS A 79 -4.50 7.06 -9.74
N THR A 80 -4.10 8.03 -8.93
CA THR A 80 -4.63 9.39 -9.05
C THR A 80 -3.78 10.16 -10.06
N PRO A 81 -4.24 10.46 -11.28
CA PRO A 81 -3.61 11.50 -12.07
C PRO A 81 -3.79 12.84 -11.34
N ASN A 82 -2.75 13.68 -11.36
CA ASN A 82 -2.87 15.07 -10.93
C ASN A 82 -3.78 15.84 -11.89
#